data_AF-A0A2V8RDW8-F1
#
_entry.id   AF-A0A2V8RDW8-F1
#
_cell.length_a   1.000
_cell.length_b   1.000
_cell.length_c   1.000
_cell.angle_alpha   90.00
_cell.angle_beta   90.00
_cell.angle_gamma   90.00
#
_symmetry.space_group_name_H-M   'P 1'
#
loop_
_entity.id
_entity.type
_entity.pdbx_description
1 polymer ?
#
loop_
_entity_poly.entity_id
_entity_poly.type
_entity_poly.pdbx_seq_one_letter_code
_entity_poly.pdbx_strand_id
1 'polypeptide(L)'
;MMKNILTKSAITLALALSLSAPAAFAKPKKPKHSAEHNAAVKKCHNDYAAANAAANKLKGKERTAAKAKAKSDEKQCLANAPK
;
A
#
# COMPACT_ATOMS: atom_id res chain seq x y z
N MET A 1 -1.22 32.98 30.55
CA MET A 1 -0.37 32.01 29.81
C MET A 1 -1.15 31.45 28.63
N MET A 2 -1.01 32.04 27.44
CA MET A 2 -1.47 31.49 26.15
C MET A 2 -0.71 32.23 25.04
N LYS A 3 0.37 31.64 24.52
CA LYS A 3 1.07 32.09 23.31
C LYS A 3 1.63 30.85 22.62
N ASN A 4 1.47 30.79 21.29
CA ASN A 4 2.21 29.97 20.30
C ASN A 4 1.32 29.27 19.25
N ILE A 5 0.18 29.87 18.84
CA ILE A 5 -0.62 29.41 17.69
C ILE A 5 -0.19 30.09 16.37
N LEU A 6 1.09 30.52 16.25
CA LEU A 6 1.52 31.36 15.12
C LEU A 6 2.71 30.78 14.31
N THR A 7 2.94 29.48 14.35
CA THR A 7 4.15 28.89 13.73
C THR A 7 3.92 27.60 12.95
N LYS A 8 2.78 27.47 12.25
CA LYS A 8 2.54 26.31 11.35
C LYS A 8 2.07 26.65 9.93
N SER A 9 1.86 27.93 9.59
CA SER A 9 1.26 28.32 8.30
C SER A 9 2.25 28.75 7.23
N ALA A 10 3.57 28.69 7.47
CA ALA A 10 4.58 29.24 6.56
C ALA A 10 5.31 28.22 5.67
N ILE A 11 5.08 26.91 5.82
CA ILE A 11 5.86 25.87 5.11
C ILE A 11 5.14 25.37 3.83
N THR A 12 3.87 25.71 3.64
CA THR A 12 3.05 25.13 2.55
C THR A 12 3.23 25.79 1.18
N LEU A 13 3.98 26.90 1.07
CA LEU A 13 4.08 27.67 -0.18
C LEU A 13 5.38 27.45 -0.98
N ALA A 14 6.31 26.62 -0.48
CA ALA A 14 7.59 26.39 -1.14
C ALA A 14 7.63 25.12 -2.03
N LEU A 15 6.56 24.34 -2.08
CA LEU A 15 6.50 23.06 -2.81
C LEU A 15 5.63 23.13 -4.08
N ALA A 16 5.49 24.30 -4.69
CA ALA A 16 4.64 24.51 -5.87
C ALA A 16 5.38 24.91 -7.15
N LEU A 17 6.72 24.99 -7.16
CA LEU A 17 7.46 25.57 -8.29
C LEU A 17 8.61 24.72 -8.88
N SER A 18 8.71 23.43 -8.59
CA SER A 18 9.85 22.62 -9.06
C SER A 18 9.49 21.29 -9.71
N LEU A 19 8.48 21.23 -10.58
CA LEU A 19 8.32 20.08 -11.48
C LEU A 19 7.86 20.49 -12.90
N SER A 20 8.65 21.33 -13.57
CA SER A 20 8.71 21.30 -15.04
C SER A 20 9.84 20.36 -15.48
N ALA A 21 9.69 19.07 -15.20
CA ALA A 21 10.47 18.04 -15.89
C ALA A 21 9.74 17.70 -17.18
N PRO A 22 10.36 17.80 -18.37
CA PRO A 22 9.73 17.35 -19.60
C PRO A 22 9.42 15.87 -19.46
N ALA A 23 8.12 15.54 -19.50
CA ALA A 23 7.61 14.18 -19.63
C ALA A 23 7.93 13.63 -21.03
N ALA A 24 9.22 13.52 -21.34
CA ALA A 24 9.72 12.93 -22.55
C ALA A 24 9.62 11.40 -22.42
N PHE A 25 8.64 10.83 -23.14
CA PHE A 25 8.66 9.46 -23.67
C PHE A 25 8.80 8.31 -22.65
N ALA A 26 7.98 8.26 -21.62
CA ALA A 26 7.65 6.96 -21.02
C ALA A 26 6.63 6.25 -21.93
N LYS A 27 7.11 5.42 -22.87
CA LYS A 27 6.26 4.50 -23.63
C LYS A 27 5.31 3.80 -22.64
N PRO A 28 3.98 3.81 -22.85
CA PRO A 28 3.06 3.17 -21.91
C PRO A 28 3.44 1.69 -21.85
N LYS A 29 3.99 1.27 -20.70
CA LYS A 29 4.21 -0.15 -20.42
C LYS A 29 2.82 -0.77 -20.43
N LYS A 30 2.49 -1.50 -21.51
CA LYS A 30 1.26 -2.29 -21.56
C LYS A 30 1.28 -3.18 -20.33
N PRO A 31 0.25 -3.11 -19.46
CA PRO A 31 0.22 -3.95 -18.28
C PRO A 31 0.27 -5.41 -18.73
N LYS A 32 1.13 -6.21 -18.10
CA LYS A 32 1.34 -7.62 -18.45
C LYS A 32 0.09 -8.48 -18.20
N HIS A 33 -0.83 -7.96 -17.40
CA HIS A 33 -2.07 -8.61 -16.99
C HIS A 33 -3.26 -7.68 -17.15
N SER A 34 -4.46 -8.27 -17.24
CA SER A 34 -5.72 -7.53 -17.27
C SER A 34 -5.85 -6.58 -16.08
N ALA A 35 -6.60 -5.48 -16.22
CA ALA A 35 -6.83 -4.53 -15.13
C ALA A 35 -7.50 -5.24 -13.93
N GLU A 36 -8.35 -6.22 -14.23
CA GLU A 36 -9.06 -7.08 -13.28
C GLU A 36 -8.09 -7.97 -12.49
N HIS A 37 -7.13 -8.62 -13.17
CA HIS A 37 -6.06 -9.37 -12.50
C HIS A 37 -5.28 -8.49 -11.52
N ASN A 38 -4.85 -7.31 -11.99
CA ASN A 38 -4.07 -6.40 -11.15
C ASN A 38 -4.86 -5.88 -9.94
N ALA A 39 -6.16 -5.61 -10.12
CA ALA A 39 -7.05 -5.21 -9.03
C ALA A 39 -7.25 -6.34 -8.01
N ALA A 40 -7.44 -7.57 -8.48
CA ALA A 40 -7.58 -8.75 -7.62
C ALA A 40 -6.29 -9.01 -6.83
N VAL A 41 -5.13 -9.02 -7.48
CA VAL A 41 -3.82 -9.19 -6.84
C VAL A 41 -3.57 -8.10 -5.80
N LYS A 42 -3.87 -6.84 -6.13
CA LYS A 42 -3.75 -5.72 -5.18
C LYS A 42 -4.65 -5.91 -3.96
N LYS A 43 -5.89 -6.38 -4.16
CA LYS A 43 -6.80 -6.70 -3.06
C LYS A 43 -6.24 -7.80 -2.17
N CYS A 44 -5.73 -8.90 -2.75
CA CYS A 44 -5.10 -10.00 -2.01
C CYS A 44 -3.94 -9.51 -1.12
N HIS A 45 -3.06 -8.66 -1.66
CA HIS A 45 -1.95 -8.11 -0.90
C HIS A 45 -2.39 -7.14 0.22
N ASN A 46 -3.43 -6.33 -0.03
CA ASN A 46 -3.99 -5.45 0.99
C ASN A 46 -4.60 -6.25 2.15
N ASP A 47 -5.36 -7.30 1.83
CA ASP A 47 -5.97 -8.19 2.82
C ASP A 47 -4.88 -8.93 3.63
N TYR A 48 -3.81 -9.39 2.97
CA TYR A 48 -2.63 -9.94 3.63
C TYR A 48 -1.94 -8.93 4.56
N ALA A 49 -1.72 -7.70 4.10
CA ALA A 49 -1.08 -6.66 4.89
C ALA A 49 -1.90 -6.33 6.15
N ALA A 50 -3.22 -6.24 6.03
CA ALA A 50 -4.13 -6.03 7.15
C ALA A 50 -4.08 -7.21 8.14
N ALA A 51 -4.14 -8.45 7.65
CA ALA A 51 -4.04 -9.65 8.48
C ALA A 51 -2.69 -9.76 9.19
N ASN A 52 -1.59 -9.42 8.51
CA ASN A 52 -0.25 -9.42 9.09
C ASN A 52 -0.08 -8.30 10.14
N ALA A 53 -0.68 -7.13 9.92
CA ALA A 53 -0.71 -6.06 10.92
C ALA A 53 -1.52 -6.46 12.16
N ALA A 54 -2.66 -7.14 11.98
CA ALA A 54 -3.45 -7.70 13.08
C ALA A 54 -2.65 -8.79 13.83
N ALA A 55 -1.99 -9.70 13.10
CA ALA A 55 -1.15 -10.74 13.68
C ALA A 55 0.00 -10.16 14.52
N ASN A 56 0.58 -9.03 14.12
CA ASN A 56 1.64 -8.36 14.89
C ASN A 56 1.16 -7.82 16.25
N LYS A 57 -0.15 -7.64 16.46
CA LYS A 57 -0.72 -7.28 17.76
C LYS A 57 -0.80 -8.48 18.72
N LEU A 58 -0.73 -9.71 18.19
CA LEU A 58 -0.68 -10.95 18.97
C LEU A 58 0.75 -11.27 19.42
N LYS A 59 0.90 -12.21 20.35
CA LYS A 59 2.21 -12.62 20.89
C LYS A 59 2.43 -14.14 20.75
N GLY A 60 3.69 -14.55 20.86
CA GLY A 60 4.08 -15.97 20.90
C GLY A 60 3.54 -16.80 19.74
N LYS A 61 2.96 -17.96 20.06
CA LYS A 61 2.43 -18.94 19.10
C LYS A 61 1.24 -18.40 18.29
N GLU A 62 0.40 -17.56 18.91
CA GLU A 62 -0.78 -16.98 18.25
C GLU A 62 -0.38 -16.06 17.10
N ARG A 63 0.66 -15.23 17.31
CA ARG A 63 1.23 -14.41 16.23
C ARG A 63 1.73 -15.27 15.07
N THR A 64 2.45 -16.35 15.37
CA THR A 64 2.99 -17.25 14.34
C THR A 64 1.87 -17.94 13.56
N ALA A 65 0.84 -18.44 14.25
CA ALA A 65 -0.32 -19.06 13.63
C ALA A 65 -1.10 -18.07 12.76
N ALA A 66 -1.34 -16.85 13.25
CA ALA A 66 -2.02 -15.81 12.49
C ALA A 66 -1.24 -15.37 11.24
N LYS A 67 0.09 -15.27 11.32
CA LYS A 67 0.94 -15.00 10.15
C LYS A 67 0.94 -16.14 9.14
N ALA A 68 1.01 -17.38 9.62
CA ALA A 68 0.94 -18.56 8.74
C ALA A 68 -0.41 -18.61 8.01
N LYS A 69 -1.51 -18.33 8.71
CA LYS A 69 -2.84 -18.23 8.12
C LYS A 69 -2.91 -17.11 7.08
N ALA A 70 -2.44 -15.90 7.41
CA ALA A 70 -2.42 -14.78 6.46
C ALA A 70 -1.66 -15.13 5.16
N LYS A 71 -0.51 -15.82 5.26
CA LYS A 71 0.24 -16.28 4.08
C LYS A 71 -0.52 -17.34 3.27
N SER A 72 -1.20 -18.27 3.93
CA SER A 72 -2.03 -19.27 3.25
C SER A 72 -3.19 -18.62 2.51
N ASP A 73 -3.88 -17.68 3.16
CA ASP A 73 -4.99 -16.93 2.61
C ASP A 73 -4.53 -16.09 1.39
N GLU A 74 -3.36 -15.44 1.48
CA GLU A 74 -2.75 -14.70 0.35
C GLU A 74 -2.49 -15.63 -0.84
N LYS A 75 -1.87 -16.79 -0.61
CA LYS A 75 -1.58 -17.76 -1.67
C LYS A 75 -2.86 -18.26 -2.35
N GLN A 76 -3.90 -18.54 -1.57
CA GLN A 76 -5.20 -18.96 -2.11
C GLN A 76 -5.89 -17.82 -2.89
N CYS A 77 -5.82 -16.59 -2.39
CA CYS A 77 -6.37 -15.42 -3.06
C CYS A 77 -5.70 -15.19 -4.43
N LEU A 78 -4.36 -15.26 -4.48
CA LEU A 78 -3.60 -15.13 -5.73
C LEU A 78 -3.88 -16.27 -6.71
N ALA A 79 -4.07 -17.51 -6.23
CA ALA A 79 -4.43 -18.65 -7.07
C ALA A 79 -5.82 -18.51 -7.70
N ASN A 80 -6.74 -17.83 -7.01
CA ASN A 80 -8.10 -17.58 -7.48
C ASN A 80 -8.23 -16.26 -8.27
N ALA A 81 -7.15 -15.49 -8.43
CA ALA A 81 -7.19 -14.23 -9.16
C ALA A 81 -7.47 -14.48 -10.66
N PRO A 82 -8.38 -13.70 -11.29
CA PRO A 82 -8.64 -13.79 -12.74
C PRO A 82 -7.37 -13.46 -13.51
N LYS A 83 -7.14 -14.09 -14.68
CA LYS A 83 -5.90 -13.93 -15.47
C LYS A 83 -5.94 -12.75 -16.44
#